data_AF-A0A5B1QFN9-F1
#
_entry.id   AF-A0A5B1QFN9-F1
#
_cell.length_a   1.000
_cell.length_b   1.000
_cell.length_c   1.000
_cell.angle_alpha   90.00
_cell.angle_beta   90.00
_cell.angle_gamma   90.00
#
_symmetry.space_group_name_H-M   'P 1'
#
loop_
_entity.id
_entity.type
_entity.pdbx_description
1 polymer ?
#
loop_
_entity_poly.entity_id
_entity_poly.type
_entity_poly.pdbx_seq_one_letter_code
_entity_poly.pdbx_strand_id
1 'polypeptide(L)' 'MPTARSSRPTPPPPAADVRKRSLWASYAVLPAKTRLGISLGVCAVALAGIFVSDQLEKDMPADSTPPKP' A
#
# COMPACT_ATOMS: atom_id res chain seq x y z
N MET A 1 -57.84 19.37 12.14
CA MET A 1 -56.82 18.53 12.79
C MET A 1 -55.60 18.44 11.87
N PRO A 2 -54.37 18.76 12.32
CA PRO A 2 -53.19 18.66 11.47
C PRO A 2 -52.56 17.26 11.57
N THR A 3 -52.28 16.65 10.42
CA THR A 3 -51.61 15.35 10.28
C THR A 3 -50.09 15.50 10.45
N ALA A 4 -49.50 14.70 11.34
CA ALA A 4 -48.08 14.75 11.65
C ALA A 4 -47.22 14.23 10.49
N ARG A 5 -46.15 14.97 10.13
CA ARG A 5 -45.16 14.58 9.12
C ARG A 5 -44.27 13.47 9.68
N SER A 6 -44.25 12.34 8.97
CA SER A 6 -43.37 11.19 9.25
C SER A 6 -41.90 11.58 9.14
N SER A 7 -41.17 11.53 10.26
CA SER A 7 -39.72 11.72 10.35
C SER A 7 -39.02 10.41 10.01
N ARG A 8 -38.89 10.08 8.72
CA ARG A 8 -38.10 8.91 8.33
C ARG A 8 -36.61 9.25 8.46
N PRO A 9 -35.78 8.44 9.13
CA PRO A 9 -34.34 8.64 9.17
C PRO A 9 -33.79 8.53 7.75
N THR A 10 -33.01 9.52 7.32
CA THR A 10 -32.33 9.49 6.03
C THR A 10 -31.36 8.29 6.03
N PRO A 11 -31.39 7.42 5.00
CA PRO A 11 -30.42 6.33 4.90
C PRO A 11 -29.00 6.91 4.81
N PRO A 12 -27.99 6.21 5.38
CA PRO A 12 -26.61 6.66 5.27
C PRO A 12 -26.23 6.78 3.79
N PRO A 13 -25.36 7.76 3.45
CA PRO A 13 -24.91 7.93 2.08
C PRO A 13 -24.32 6.61 1.55
N PRO A 14 -24.57 6.26 0.29
CA PRO A 14 -24.07 5.03 -0.29
C PRO A 14 -22.55 5.00 -0.15
N ALA A 15 -22.02 3.91 0.41
CA ALA A 15 -20.59 3.71 0.55
C ALA A 15 -19.93 3.91 -0.83
N ALA A 16 -19.06 4.91 -0.93
CA ALA A 16 -18.39 5.24 -2.18
C ALA A 16 -17.77 3.97 -2.77
N ASP A 17 -18.03 3.77 -4.07
CA ASP A 17 -17.68 2.56 -4.81
C ASP A 17 -16.21 2.18 -4.54
N VAL A 18 -15.99 1.03 -3.88
CA VAL A 18 -14.66 0.61 -3.39
C VAL A 18 -13.64 0.56 -4.54
N ARG A 19 -14.12 0.34 -5.77
CA ARG A 19 -13.33 0.29 -6.99
C ARG A 19 -12.79 1.65 -7.46
N LYS A 20 -13.35 2.76 -6.98
CA LYS A 20 -12.93 4.12 -7.36
C LYS A 20 -11.95 4.76 -6.36
N ARG A 21 -11.56 4.03 -5.32
CA ARG A 21 -10.70 4.54 -4.24
C ARG A 21 -9.21 4.42 -4.61
N SER A 22 -8.44 5.47 -4.36
CA SER A 22 -6.98 5.41 -4.55
C SER A 22 -6.36 4.42 -3.57
N LEU A 23 -5.24 3.78 -3.96
CA LEU A 23 -4.53 2.81 -3.11
C LEU A 23 -4.17 3.42 -1.75
N TRP A 24 -3.80 4.70 -1.72
CA TRP A 24 -3.53 5.45 -0.49
C TRP A 24 -4.76 5.63 0.39
N ALA A 25 -5.90 5.99 -0.21
CA ALA A 25 -7.14 6.12 0.54
C ALA A 25 -7.61 4.77 1.08
N SER A 26 -7.35 3.67 0.38
CA SER A 26 -7.61 2.31 0.86
C SER A 26 -6.66 1.94 2.01
N TYR A 27 -5.35 2.20 1.86
CA TYR A 27 -4.35 1.95 2.90
C TYR A 27 -4.62 2.72 4.20
N ALA A 28 -5.13 3.95 4.11
CA ALA A 28 -5.47 4.76 5.28
C ALA A 28 -6.65 4.19 6.12
N VAL A 29 -7.54 3.41 5.50
CA VAL A 29 -8.70 2.79 6.17
C VAL A 29 -8.37 1.42 6.77
N LEU A 30 -7.23 0.83 6.41
CA LEU A 30 -6.84 -0.47 6.95
C LEU A 30 -6.63 -0.40 8.47
N PRO A 31 -6.97 -1.48 9.21
CA PRO A 31 -6.63 -1.61 10.63
C PRO A 31 -5.13 -1.46 10.87
N ALA A 32 -4.74 -0.89 12.02
CA ALA A 32 -3.34 -0.63 12.36
C ALA A 32 -2.45 -1.87 12.23
N LYS A 33 -2.96 -3.05 12.64
CA LYS A 33 -2.25 -4.33 12.54
C LYS A 33 -1.95 -4.74 11.10
N THR A 34 -2.88 -4.50 10.17
CA THR A 34 -2.69 -4.82 8.74
C THR A 34 -1.71 -3.85 8.08
N ARG A 35 -1.80 -2.55 8.43
CA ARG A 35 -0.82 -1.55 7.96
C ARG A 35 0.59 -1.91 8.41
N LEU A 36 0.75 -2.29 9.68
CA LEU A 36 2.01 -2.76 10.23
C LEU A 36 2.53 -4.00 9.47
N GLY A 37 1.67 -4.99 9.22
CA GLY A 37 2.04 -6.18 8.45
C GLY A 37 2.51 -5.87 7.03
N ILE A 38 1.82 -4.95 6.34
CA ILE A 38 2.22 -4.50 5.00
C ILE A 38 3.59 -3.82 5.06
N SER A 39 3.79 -2.88 5.99
CA SER A 39 5.09 -2.22 6.15
C SER A 39 6.22 -3.20 6.48
N LEU A 40 5.95 -4.20 7.34
CA LEU A 40 6.92 -5.23 7.68
C LEU A 40 7.27 -6.09 6.46
N GLY A 41 6.27 -6.45 5.65
CA GLY A 41 6.47 -7.20 4.41
C GLY A 41 7.32 -6.44 3.40
N VAL A 42 7.05 -5.15 3.20
CA VAL A 42 7.86 -4.28 2.33
C VAL A 42 9.30 -4.19 2.84
N CYS A 43 9.49 -4.05 4.15
CA CYS A 43 10.82 -4.02 4.76
C CYS A 43 11.57 -5.34 4.56
N ALA A 44 10.91 -6.48 4.76
CA ALA A 44 11.50 -7.80 4.56
C ALA A 44 11.94 -8.01 3.10
N VAL A 45 11.12 -7.60 2.12
CA VAL A 45 11.48 -7.67 0.70
C VAL A 45 12.67 -6.78 0.38
N ALA A 46 12.72 -5.57 0.93
CA ALA A 46 13.85 -4.66 0.72
C ALA A 46 15.16 -5.25 1.28
N LEU A 47 15.14 -5.79 2.51
CA LEU A 47 16.31 -6.44 3.10
C LEU A 47 16.76 -7.66 2.30
N ALA A 48 15.81 -8.49 1.85
CA ALA A 48 16.12 -9.63 0.98
C ALA A 48 16.74 -9.16 -0.34
N GLY A 49 16.23 -8.09 -0.95
CA GLY A 49 16.78 -7.52 -2.18
C GLY A 49 18.22 -7.03 -2.03
N ILE A 50 18.53 -6.34 -0.91
CA ILE A 50 19.90 -5.92 -0.60
C ILE A 50 20.82 -7.14 -0.47
N PHE A 51 20.41 -8.15 0.30
CA PHE A 51 21.21 -9.35 0.50
C PHE A 51 21.47 -10.12 -0.81
N VAL A 52 20.46 -10.18 -1.68
CA VAL A 52 20.58 -10.79 -3.01
C VAL A 52 21.52 -9.97 -3.90
N SER A 53 21.47 -8.64 -3.85
CA SER A 53 22.41 -7.77 -4.57
C SER A 53 23.85 -8.05 -4.18
N ASP A 54 24.13 -8.16 -2.88
CA ASP A 54 25.47 -8.46 -2.37
C ASP A 54 25.97 -9.85 -2.82
N GLN A 55 25.08 -10.79 -3.10
CA GLN A 55 25.44 -12.12 -3.62
C GLN A 55 25.67 -12.09 -5.13
N LEU A 56 24.82 -11.38 -5.87
CA LEU A 56 25.00 -11.16 -7.30
C LEU A 56 26.32 -10.48 -7.61
N GLU A 57 26.76 -9.50 -6.82
CA GLU A 57 28.06 -8.85 -6.99
C GLU A 57 29.25 -9.80 -6.77
N LYS A 58 29.10 -10.83 -5.91
CA LYS A 58 30.15 -11.84 -5.69
C LYS A 58 30.23 -12.83 -6.85
N ASP A 59 29.08 -13.23 -7.38
CA ASP A 59 28.99 -14.25 -8.43
C ASP A 59 29.21 -13.66 -9.84
N MET A 60 28.86 -12.38 -10.03
CA MET A 60 29.04 -11.62 -11.27
C MET A 60 29.75 -10.31 -10.97
N PRO A 61 31.08 -10.33 -10.79
CA PRO A 61 31.84 -9.09 -10.63
C PRO A 61 31.65 -8.24 -11.87
N ALA A 62 31.23 -6.98 -11.68
CA ALA A 62 31.17 -6.03 -12.77
C ALA A 62 32.61 -5.81 -13.27
N ASP A 63 32.87 -6.10 -14.56
CA ASP A 63 34.12 -5.73 -15.21
C ASP A 63 34.22 -4.19 -15.21
N SER A 64 34.80 -3.64 -14.15
CA SER A 64 35.03 -2.22 -13.99
C SER A 64 36.22 -1.82 -14.87
N THR A 65 36.03 -1.86 -16.19
CA THR A 65 36.91 -1.18 -17.13
C THR A 65 36.16 0.05 -17.63
N PRO A 66 36.34 1.24 -17.04
CA PRO A 66 35.93 2.46 -17.71
C PRO A 66 36.75 2.58 -19.01
N PRO A 67 36.14 2.95 -20.16
CA PRO A 67 36.94 3.30 -21.32
C PRO A 67 37.87 4.45 -20.92
N LYS A 68 39.17 4.19 -20.93
CA LYS A 68 40.20 5.21 -20.74
C LYS A 68 40.11 6.19 -21.92
N PRO A 69 40.07 7.52 -21.69
CA PRO A 69 40.01 8.50 -22.77
C PRO A 69 41.21 8.40 -23.71
#